data_AF-A0A8J6XR41-F1
#
_entry.id   AF-A0A8J6XR41-F1
#
_cell.length_a   1.000
_cell.length_b   1.000
_cell.length_c   1.000
_cell.angle_alpha   90.00
_cell.angle_beta   90.00
_cell.angle_gamma   90.00
#
_symmetry.space_group_name_H-M   'P 1'
#
loop_
_entity.id
_entity.type
_entity.pdbx_description
1 polymer ?
#
loop_
_entity_poly.entity_id
_entity_poly.type
_entity_poly.pdbx_seq_one_letter_code
_entity_poly.pdbx_strand_id
1 'polypeptide(L)'
;MSDTNTSKQITRLEARVNSESKALWQKAADLQGVTLIDFVIASLQEAAYKVIERHQTLKLSLEDAEAFVEALKHPQKPNDALIAAALRYKQVIQKNGVNDGVA
;
A
#
# COMPACT_ATOMS: atom_id res chain seq x y z
N MET A 1 -31.27 19.08 -7.76
CA MET A 1 -30.74 18.50 -6.51
C MET A 1 -30.63 17.02 -6.77
N SER A 2 -29.42 16.52 -6.98
CA SER A 2 -29.16 15.14 -7.39
C SER A 2 -28.60 14.37 -6.21
N ASP A 3 -29.38 13.43 -5.68
CA ASP A 3 -28.97 12.55 -4.61
C ASP A 3 -27.97 11.51 -5.14
N THR A 4 -26.68 11.69 -4.84
CA THR A 4 -25.68 10.63 -5.01
C THR A 4 -25.73 9.70 -3.80
N ASN A 5 -26.71 8.79 -3.79
CA ASN A 5 -26.73 7.68 -2.85
C ASN A 5 -25.70 6.63 -3.31
N THR A 6 -24.45 6.79 -2.89
CA THR A 6 -23.43 5.74 -3.00
C THR A 6 -23.82 4.61 -2.07
N SER A 7 -24.71 3.72 -2.53
CA SER A 7 -25.00 2.47 -1.85
C SER A 7 -23.69 1.71 -1.66
N LYS A 8 -23.30 1.47 -0.41
CA LYS A 8 -22.10 0.71 -0.03
C LYS A 8 -22.19 -0.66 -0.72
N GLN A 9 -21.44 -0.85 -1.81
CA GLN A 9 -21.45 -2.09 -2.58
C GLN A 9 -20.93 -3.22 -1.68
N ILE A 10 -21.82 -4.15 -1.31
CA ILE A 10 -21.48 -5.30 -0.47
C ILE A 10 -20.88 -6.36 -1.39
N THR A 11 -19.62 -6.72 -1.14
CA THR A 11 -18.92 -7.81 -1.82
C THR A 11 -18.71 -8.97 -0.88
N ARG A 12 -18.80 -10.21 -1.40
CA ARG A 12 -18.58 -11.42 -0.61
C ARG A 12 -17.12 -11.85 -0.71
N LEU A 13 -16.49 -12.09 0.44
CA LEU A 13 -15.17 -12.70 0.53
C LEU A 13 -15.34 -14.22 0.65
N GLU A 14 -14.77 -14.98 -0.29
CA GLU A 14 -14.80 -16.44 -0.28
C GLU A 14 -13.39 -16.99 -0.11
N ALA A 15 -13.20 -17.90 0.85
CA ALA A 15 -11.91 -18.57 1.09
C ALA A 15 -12.14 -20.03 1.49
N ARG A 16 -11.24 -20.92 1.04
CA ARG A 16 -11.18 -22.30 1.49
C ARG A 16 -10.09 -22.42 2.55
N VAL A 17 -10.43 -23.03 3.68
CA VAL A 17 -9.52 -23.19 4.81
C VAL A 17 -9.57 -24.64 5.30
N ASN A 18 -8.45 -25.13 5.81
CA ASN A 18 -8.41 -26.46 6.40
C ASN A 18 -9.11 -26.48 7.77
N SER A 19 -9.47 -27.67 8.24
CA SER A 19 -10.19 -27.86 9.50
C SER A 19 -9.40 -27.39 10.73
N GLU A 20 -8.08 -27.59 10.72
CA GLU A 20 -7.18 -27.18 11.80
C GLU A 20 -7.18 -25.66 11.99
N SER A 21 -7.01 -24.90 10.90
CA SER A 21 -7.04 -23.43 10.93
C SER A 21 -8.39 -22.92 11.40
N LYS A 22 -9.49 -23.51 10.90
CA LYS A 22 -10.84 -23.15 11.34
C LYS A 22 -11.02 -23.39 12.85
N ALA A 23 -10.55 -24.51 13.37
CA ALA A 23 -10.65 -24.82 14.80
C ALA A 23 -9.82 -23.86 15.65
N LEU A 24 -8.61 -23.52 15.22
CA LEU A 24 -7.76 -22.54 15.88
C LEU A 24 -8.43 -21.15 15.96
N TRP A 25 -8.95 -20.67 14.83
CA TRP A 25 -9.61 -19.35 14.79
C TRP A 25 -10.92 -19.34 15.57
N GLN A 26 -11.67 -20.43 15.54
CA GLN A 26 -12.89 -20.55 16.36
C GLN A 26 -12.56 -20.43 17.84
N LYS A 27 -11.53 -21.15 18.32
CA LYS A 27 -11.07 -21.04 19.71
C LYS A 27 -10.66 -19.60 20.06
N ALA A 28 -9.97 -18.90 19.16
CA ALA A 28 -9.59 -17.50 19.38
C ALA A 28 -10.81 -16.57 19.45
N ALA A 29 -11.80 -16.77 18.57
CA ALA A 29 -13.05 -16.01 18.57
C ALA A 29 -13.85 -16.26 19.86
N ASP A 30 -13.95 -17.51 20.30
CA ASP A 30 -14.63 -17.90 21.54
C ASP A 30 -13.98 -17.22 22.76
N LEU A 31 -12.64 -17.16 22.81
CA LEU A 31 -11.90 -16.47 23.88
C LEU A 31 -12.14 -14.96 23.89
N GLN A 32 -12.40 -14.35 22.74
CA GLN A 32 -12.73 -12.92 22.62
C GLN A 32 -14.23 -12.64 22.79
N GLY A 33 -15.07 -13.67 22.86
CA GLY A 33 -16.53 -13.53 22.96
C GLY A 33 -17.19 -12.99 21.70
N VAL A 34 -16.59 -13.23 20.52
CA VAL A 34 -17.10 -12.78 19.21
C VAL A 34 -17.36 -13.96 18.28
N THR A 35 -18.09 -13.72 17.19
CA THR A 35 -18.29 -14.76 16.18
C THR A 35 -16.99 -15.01 15.40
N LEU A 36 -16.85 -16.21 14.82
CA LEU A 36 -15.70 -16.53 13.97
C LEU A 36 -15.55 -15.56 12.79
N ILE A 37 -16.66 -15.15 12.18
CA ILE A 37 -16.62 -14.21 11.05
C ILE A 37 -16.16 -12.83 11.52
N ASP A 38 -16.69 -12.32 12.63
CA ASP A 38 -16.26 -11.02 13.16
C ASP A 38 -14.78 -11.04 13.53
N PHE A 39 -14.31 -12.12 14.16
CA PHE A 39 -12.90 -12.32 14.47
C PHE A 39 -12.02 -12.28 13.21
N VAL A 40 -12.42 -13.01 12.16
CA VAL A 40 -11.66 -13.07 10.90
C VAL A 40 -11.65 -11.71 10.20
N ILE A 41 -12.79 -11.01 10.13
CA ILE A 41 -12.86 -9.69 9.49
C ILE A 41 -11.99 -8.67 10.23
N ALA A 42 -12.08 -8.62 11.56
CA ALA A 42 -11.26 -7.72 12.38
C ALA A 42 -9.76 -8.02 12.21
N SER A 43 -9.39 -9.29 12.23
CA SER A 43 -8.00 -9.74 12.04
C SER A 43 -7.46 -9.38 10.65
N LEU A 44 -8.28 -9.54 9.59
CA LEU A 44 -7.91 -9.16 8.24
C LEU A 44 -7.74 -7.65 8.08
N GLN A 45 -8.61 -6.85 8.71
CA GLN A 45 -8.50 -5.39 8.71
C GLN A 45 -7.21 -4.94 9.40
N GLU A 46 -6.92 -5.47 10.59
CA GLU A 46 -5.69 -5.16 11.32
C GLU A 46 -4.43 -5.52 10.50
N ALA A 47 -4.41 -6.72 9.91
CA ALA A 47 -3.32 -7.16 9.07
C ALA A 47 -3.14 -6.28 7.83
N ALA A 48 -4.23 -5.90 7.16
CA ALA A 48 -4.21 -5.02 6.00
C ALA A 48 -3.62 -3.65 6.36
N TYR A 49 -4.08 -3.04 7.46
CA TYR A 49 -3.54 -1.76 7.92
C TYR A 49 -2.05 -1.82 8.22
N LYS A 50 -1.59 -2.87 8.93
CA LYS A 50 -0.16 -3.05 9.23
C LYS A 50 0.69 -3.17 7.97
N VAL A 51 0.22 -3.89 6.96
CA VAL A 51 0.93 -4.03 5.68
C VAL A 51 0.99 -2.69 4.96
N ILE A 52 -0.14 -1.98 4.85
CA ILE A 52 -0.20 -0.66 4.21
C ILE A 52 0.73 0.33 4.92
N GLU A 53 0.65 0.42 6.25
CA GLU A 53 1.49 1.30 7.05
C GLU A 53 2.98 1.02 6.83
N ARG A 54 3.37 -0.27 6.81
CA ARG A 54 4.75 -0.70 6.57
C ARG A 54 5.29 -0.26 5.21
N HIS A 55 4.44 -0.21 4.19
CA HIS A 55 4.84 0.16 2.84
C HIS A 55 4.74 1.67 2.56
N GLN A 56 3.90 2.40 3.30
CA GLN A 56 3.68 3.83 3.09
C GLN A 56 4.44 4.73 4.07
N THR A 57 4.94 4.16 5.17
CA THR A 57 5.63 4.92 6.22
C THR A 57 7.12 4.61 6.20
N LEU A 58 7.94 5.66 6.04
CA LEU A 58 9.37 5.58 6.27
C LEU A 58 9.66 5.91 7.74
N LYS A 59 10.03 4.92 8.54
CA LYS A 59 10.49 5.14 9.92
C LYS A 59 11.98 5.47 9.90
N LEU A 60 12.32 6.70 10.26
CA LEU A 60 13.68 7.21 10.31
C LEU A 60 14.21 7.17 11.74
N SER A 61 15.51 6.92 11.91
CA SER A 61 16.21 7.25 13.16
C SER A 61 16.22 8.77 13.35
N LEU A 62 16.59 9.25 14.54
CA LEU A 62 16.72 10.69 14.76
C LEU A 62 17.75 11.32 13.81
N GLU A 63 18.90 10.65 13.64
CA GLU A 63 19.97 11.10 12.73
C GLU A 63 19.49 11.15 11.29
N ASP A 64 18.79 10.12 10.81
CA ASP A 64 18.25 10.11 9.45
C ASP A 64 17.18 11.18 9.25
N ALA A 65 16.35 11.43 10.28
CA ALA A 65 15.32 12.46 10.23
C ALA A 65 15.93 13.88 10.15
N GLU A 66 16.98 14.14 10.92
CA GLU A 66 17.75 15.39 10.85
C GLU A 66 18.39 15.56 9.47
N ALA A 67 19.08 14.52 8.97
CA ALA A 67 19.68 14.54 7.64
C ALA A 67 18.64 14.77 6.53
N PHE A 68 17.47 14.13 6.64
CA PHE A 68 16.36 14.30 5.71
C PHE A 68 15.80 15.74 5.72
N VAL A 69 15.57 16.30 6.91
CA VAL A 69 15.08 17.68 7.05
C VAL A 69 16.09 18.69 6.53
N GLU A 70 17.39 18.50 6.81
CA GLU A 70 18.43 19.38 6.28
C GLU A 70 18.53 19.29 4.75
N ALA A 71 18.38 18.11 4.17
CA ALA A 71 18.31 17.95 2.72
C ALA A 71 17.09 18.67 2.09
N LEU A 72 15.95 18.73 2.79
CA LEU A 72 14.77 19.47 2.36
C LEU A 72 14.97 20.99 2.44
N LYS A 73 15.60 21.49 3.53
CA LYS A 73 15.89 22.93 3.70
C LYS A 73 16.97 23.42 2.73
N HIS A 74 17.95 22.57 2.44
CA HIS A 74 19.11 22.89 1.63
C HIS A 74 19.21 21.93 0.45
N PRO A 75 18.29 22.02 -0.53
CA PRO A 75 18.26 21.11 -1.66
C PRO A 75 19.53 21.26 -2.51
N GLN A 76 20.28 20.16 -2.64
CA GLN A 76 21.47 20.13 -3.47
C GLN A 76 21.11 20.05 -4.96
N LYS A 77 21.95 20.65 -5.81
CA LYS A 77 21.79 20.51 -7.26
C LYS A 77 22.06 19.05 -7.67
N PRO A 78 21.30 18.51 -8.64
CA PRO A 78 21.56 17.16 -9.16
C PRO A 78 22.97 17.09 -9.75
N ASN A 79 23.68 15.99 -9.48
CA ASN A 79 25.00 15.75 -10.05
C ASN A 79 24.93 15.28 -11.52
N ASP A 80 26.07 15.24 -12.19
CA ASP A 80 26.16 14.86 -13.62
C ASP A 80 25.59 13.47 -13.90
N ALA A 81 25.78 12.52 -12.97
CA ALA A 81 25.24 11.17 -13.07
C ALA A 81 23.70 11.16 -13.04
N LEU A 82 23.08 11.93 -12.14
CA LEU A 82 21.63 12.05 -12.01
C LEU A 82 21.02 12.78 -13.22
N ILE A 83 21.70 13.82 -13.73
CA ILE A 83 21.31 14.52 -14.96
C ILE A 83 21.33 13.56 -16.14
N ALA A 84 22.42 12.81 -16.33
CA ALA A 84 22.55 11.84 -17.41
C ALA A 84 21.49 10.72 -17.32
N ALA A 85 21.17 10.24 -16.11
CA ALA A 85 20.11 9.26 -15.90
C ALA A 85 18.72 9.79 -16.29
N ALA A 86 18.41 11.04 -15.90
CA ALA A 86 17.15 11.68 -16.27
C ALA A 86 17.02 11.88 -17.78
N LEU A 87 18.12 12.25 -18.47
CA LEU A 87 18.14 12.37 -19.94
C LEU A 87 17.90 11.02 -20.63
N ARG A 88 18.57 9.95 -20.17
CA ARG A 88 18.35 8.59 -20.71
C ARG A 88 16.89 8.15 -20.53
N TYR A 89 16.31 8.38 -19.35
CA TYR A 89 14.91 8.04 -19.10
C TYR A 89 13.96 8.79 -20.05
N LYS A 90 14.17 10.10 -20.26
CA LYS A 90 13.39 10.90 -21.22
C LYS A 90 13.44 10.34 -22.65
N GLN A 91 14.59 9.86 -23.10
CA GLN A 91 14.75 9.26 -24.42
C GLN A 91 13.98 7.94 -24.54
N VAL A 92 13.98 7.10 -23.49
CA VAL A 92 13.23 5.83 -23.47
C VAL A 92 11.73 6.08 -23.54
N ILE A 93 11.19 6.99 -22.73
CA ILE A 93 9.75 7.29 -22.75
C ILE A 93 9.31 7.95 -24.06
N GLN A 94 10.14 8.81 -24.67
CA GLN A 94 9.84 9.44 -25.96
C GLN A 94 9.90 8.45 -27.11
N LYS A 95 10.86 7.52 -27.12
CA LYS A 95 10.95 6.48 -28.13
C LYS A 95 9.77 5.49 -28.05
N ASN A 96 9.24 5.24 -26.85
CA ASN A 96 8.09 4.35 -26.64
C ASN A 96 6.74 5.03 -26.92
N GLY A 97 6.61 6.35 -26.70
CA GLY A 97 5.38 7.11 -26.99
C GLY A 97 5.16 7.47 -28.47
N VAL A 98 6.13 7.20 -29.35
CA VAL A 98 6.04 7.46 -30.80
C VAL A 98 5.57 6.21 -31.58
N ASN A 99 5.35 5.06 -30.92
CA ASN A 99 5.00 3.80 -31.59
C ASN A 99 3.52 3.39 -31.51
N ASP A 100 2.65 4.20 -30.87
CA ASP A 100 1.19 3.92 -30.76
C ASP A 100 0.34 4.68 -31.81
N GLY A 101 0.97 5.13 -32.91
CA GLY A 101 0.34 5.92 -33.96
C GLY A 101 0.31 5.23 -35.32
N VAL A 102 -0.31 4.04 -35.42
CA VAL A 102 -0.82 3.49 -36.70
C VAL A 102 -2.00 2.56 -36.43
N ALA A 103 -3.20 3.12 -36.56
CA ALA A 103 -4.39 2.48 -37.11
C ALA A 103 -5.31 3.59 -37.66
#